data_AF-A0A6S7BVF8-F1
#
_entry.id   AF-A0A6S7BVF8-F1
#
_cell.length_a   1.000
_cell.length_b   1.000
_cell.length_c   1.000
_cell.angle_alpha   90.00
_cell.angle_beta   90.00
_cell.angle_gamma   90.00
#
_symmetry.space_group_name_H-M   'P 1'
#
loop_
_entity.id
_entity.type
_entity.pdbx_description
1 polymer ?
#
loop_
_entity_poly.entity_id
_entity_poly.type
_entity_poly.pdbx_seq_one_letter_code
_entity_poly.pdbx_strand_id
1 'polypeptide(L)' 'MAKHAYVEHRPLSSNKGTETTHHVVIVDGKEVKSTKTQKEAADWAFSMDFTVHVARERHLQDRDQPAHWRSYPH' A
#
# COMPACT_ATOMS: atom_id res chain seq x y z
N MET A 1 3.09 -8.27 18.37
CA MET A 1 3.76 -7.36 17.42
C MET A 1 2.71 -6.99 16.39
N ALA A 2 2.35 -5.72 16.25
CA ALA A 2 1.42 -5.30 15.20
C ALA A 2 2.03 -5.65 13.85
N LYS A 3 1.29 -6.34 12.99
CA LYS A 3 1.78 -6.66 11.65
C LYS A 3 1.72 -5.41 10.78
N HIS A 4 2.67 -5.28 9.87
CA HIS A 4 2.71 -4.17 8.92
C HIS A 4 1.90 -4.52 7.68
N ALA A 5 1.10 -3.56 7.23
CA ALA A 5 0.37 -3.63 5.97
C ALA A 5 0.88 -2.55 5.03
N TYR A 6 1.17 -2.94 3.79
CA TYR A 6 1.70 -2.07 2.75
C TYR A 6 0.65 -1.87 1.66
N VAL A 7 0.25 -0.64 1.42
CA VAL A 7 -0.74 -0.25 0.41
C VAL A 7 0.00 0.23 -0.84
N GLU A 8 -0.13 -0.52 -1.93
CA GLU A 8 0.50 -0.21 -3.22
C GLU A 8 -0.53 0.20 -4.26
N HIS A 9 -0.17 1.16 -5.11
CA HIS A 9 -0.95 1.51 -6.30
C HIS A 9 -0.73 0.50 -7.42
N ARG A 10 -1.78 0.17 -8.17
CA ARG A 10 -1.73 -0.73 -9.33
C ARG A 10 -2.41 -0.13 -10.58
N PRO A 11 -1.97 -0.48 -11.81
CA PRO A 11 -0.83 -1.35 -12.11
C PRO A 11 0.51 -0.69 -11.71
N LEU A 12 1.55 -1.52 -11.56
CA LEU A 12 2.91 -1.00 -11.43
C LEU A 12 3.29 -0.36 -12.75
N SER A 13 3.80 0.86 -12.68
CA SER A 13 4.25 1.58 -13.87
C SER A 13 5.34 2.57 -13.48
N SER A 14 6.41 2.60 -14.29
CA SER A 14 7.44 3.63 -14.26
C SER A 14 6.98 4.93 -14.92
N ASN A 15 5.88 4.90 -15.68
CA ASN A 15 5.29 6.09 -16.28
C ASN A 15 4.36 6.81 -15.28
N LYS A 16 4.71 8.06 -14.94
CA LYS A 16 3.94 8.90 -14.02
C LYS A 16 2.52 9.22 -14.51
N GLY A 17 2.29 9.18 -15.82
CA GLY A 17 0.98 9.46 -16.43
C GLY A 17 0.04 8.25 -16.48
N THR A 18 0.48 7.06 -16.11
CA THR A 18 -0.42 5.90 -16.01
C THR A 18 -1.49 6.17 -14.94
N GLU A 19 -2.71 5.68 -15.12
CA GLU A 19 -3.77 5.82 -14.13
C GLU A 19 -3.64 4.78 -13.00
N THR A 20 -3.95 5.13 -11.76
CA THR A 20 -4.14 4.12 -10.71
C THR A 20 -5.51 3.51 -10.91
N THR A 21 -5.55 2.22 -11.20
CA THR A 21 -6.81 1.49 -11.38
C THR A 21 -7.34 0.91 -10.07
N HIS A 22 -6.43 0.48 -9.18
CA HIS A 22 -6.76 -0.10 -7.88
C HIS A 22 -5.57 -0.01 -6.93
N HIS A 23 -5.82 -0.35 -5.68
CA HIS A 23 -4.84 -0.43 -4.61
C HIS A 23 -4.83 -1.84 -4.06
N VAL A 24 -3.67 -2.30 -3.61
CA VAL A 24 -3.53 -3.62 -3.00
C VAL A 24 -2.93 -3.49 -1.62
N VAL A 25 -3.34 -4.36 -0.70
CA VAL A 25 -2.76 -4.48 0.63
C VAL A 25 -1.87 -5.71 0.65
N ILE A 26 -0.62 -5.53 1.01
CA ILE A 26 0.35 -6.61 1.19
C ILE A 26 0.70 -6.74 2.66
N VAL A 27 0.59 -7.97 3.17
CA VAL A 27 1.03 -8.37 4.50
C VAL A 27 1.93 -9.60 4.35
N ASP A 28 3.06 -9.63 5.06
CA ASP A 28 4.02 -10.74 5.01
C ASP A 28 4.43 -11.12 3.56
N GLY A 29 4.57 -10.12 2.69
CA GLY A 29 4.96 -10.28 1.29
C GLY A 29 3.85 -10.73 0.34
N LYS A 30 2.64 -11.02 0.84
CA LYS A 30 1.50 -11.52 0.05
C LYS A 30 0.44 -10.45 -0.11
N GLU A 31 -0.12 -10.34 -1.31
CA GLU A 31 -1.34 -9.57 -1.53
C GLU A 31 -2.52 -10.27 -0.83
N VAL A 32 -3.17 -9.56 0.08
CA VAL A 32 -4.28 -10.08 0.89
C VAL A 32 -5.61 -9.38 0.59
N LYS A 33 -5.56 -8.21 -0.06
CA LYS A 33 -6.75 -7.43 -0.42
C LYS A 33 -6.46 -6.55 -1.63
N SER A 34 -7.48 -6.35 -2.48
CA SER A 34 -7.51 -5.35 -3.55
C SER A 34 -8.74 -4.46 -3.37
N THR A 35 -8.58 -3.15 -3.54
CA THR A 35 -9.63 -2.13 -3.38
C THR A 35 -9.53 -1.08 -4.48
N LYS A 36 -10.60 -0.33 -4.75
CA LYS A 36 -10.54 0.75 -5.74
C LYS A 36 -9.71 1.92 -5.22
N THR A 37 -9.89 2.27 -3.96
CA THR A 37 -9.26 3.45 -3.37
C THR A 37 -8.21 3.10 -2.31
N GLN A 38 -7.25 4.01 -2.14
CA GLN A 38 -6.24 3.93 -1.09
C GLN A 38 -6.86 3.96 0.31
N LYS A 39 -7.94 4.76 0.48
CA LYS A 39 -8.65 4.88 1.75
C LYS A 39 -9.29 3.55 2.14
N GLU A 40 -9.99 2.87 1.22
CA GLU A 40 -10.57 1.56 1.50
C GLU A 40 -9.51 0.52 1.90
N ALA A 41 -8.35 0.54 1.25
CA ALA A 41 -7.23 -0.34 1.59
C ALA A 41 -6.70 -0.06 3.01
N ALA A 42 -6.51 1.22 3.34
CA ALA A 42 -6.02 1.65 4.65
C ALA A 42 -7.04 1.38 5.77
N ASP A 43 -8.32 1.72 5.57
CA ASP A 43 -9.39 1.48 6.54
C ASP A 43 -9.54 -0.01 6.85
N TRP A 44 -9.47 -0.86 5.81
CA TRP A 44 -9.47 -2.30 5.99
C TRP A 44 -8.27 -2.76 6.81
N ALA A 45 -7.06 -2.29 6.49
CA ALA A 45 -5.85 -2.68 7.20
C ALA A 45 -5.85 -2.22 8.68
N PHE A 46 -6.36 -1.02 8.97
CA PHE A 46 -6.57 -0.57 10.35
C PHE A 46 -7.59 -1.44 11.09
N SER A 47 -8.68 -1.85 10.45
CA SER A 47 -9.67 -2.75 11.06
C SER A 47 -9.10 -4.12 11.45
N MET A 48 -7.98 -4.52 10.82
CA MET A 48 -7.26 -5.76 11.09
C MET A 48 -6.09 -5.57 12.10
N ASP A 49 -6.01 -4.41 12.75
CA ASP A 49 -4.96 -4.04 13.72
C ASP A 49 -3.54 -4.01 13.09
N PHE A 50 -3.44 -3.59 11.83
CA PHE A 50 -2.16 -3.41 11.15
C PHE A 50 -1.63 -1.98 11.23
N THR A 51 -0.32 -1.85 11.31
CA THR A 51 0.35 -0.58 11.04
C THR A 51 0.41 -0.35 9.53
N VAL A 52 -0.28 0.69 9.05
CA VAL A 52 -0.47 0.94 7.62
C VAL A 52 0.60 1.85 7.05
N HIS A 53 1.23 1.35 5.99
CA HIS A 53 2.23 2.04 5.18
C HIS A 53 1.69 2.20 3.76
N VAL A 54 1.76 3.39 3.18
CA VAL A 54 1.33 3.64 1.81
C VAL A 54 2.54 3.96 0.95
N ALA A 55 2.61 3.35 -0.24
CA ALA A 55 3.64 3.63 -1.21
C ALA A 55 3.59 5.11 -1.63
N ARG A 56 4.72 5.79 -1.60
CA ARG A 56 4.84 7.19 -2.08
C ARG A 56 4.83 7.28 -3.60
N GLU A 57 5.42 6.28 -4.25
CA GLU A 57 5.57 6.21 -5.70
C GLU A 57 5.18 4.84 -6.23
N ARG A 58 4.76 4.79 -7.50
CA ARG A 58 4.30 3.55 -8.12
C ARG A 58 5.42 2.64 -8.60
N HIS A 59 6.62 3.19 -8.77
CA HIS A 59 7.77 2.49 -9.34
C HIS A 59 8.91 2.25 -8.36
N LEU A 60 8.91 2.92 -7.21
CA LEU A 60 9.84 2.67 -6.11
C LEU A 60 9.08 1.98 -4.98
N GLN A 61 8.82 0.68 -5.14
CA GLN A 61 8.07 -0.14 -4.17
C GLN A 61 8.97 -1.21 -3.53
N ASP A 62 10.24 -0.86 -3.29
CA ASP A 62 11.08 -1.67 -2.44
C ASP A 62 10.56 -1.56 -0.99
N ARG A 63 9.97 -2.65 -0.49
CA ARG A 63 9.37 -2.75 0.85
C ARG A 63 10.43 -2.70 1.95
N ASP A 64 11.68 -3.01 1.62
CA ASP A 64 12.80 -2.97 2.55
C ASP A 64 13.37 -1.55 2.71
N GLN A 65 12.89 -0.57 1.94
CA GLN A 65 13.30 0.84 2.00
C GLN A 65 12.23 1.73 2.64
N PRO A 66 12.35 2.08 3.93
CA PRO A 66 11.34 2.86 4.66
C PRO A 66 11.02 4.22 4.02
N ALA A 67 11.99 4.83 3.34
CA ALA A 67 11.84 6.13 2.69
C ALA A 67 10.79 6.14 1.56
N HIS A 68 10.47 4.97 0.99
CA HIS A 68 9.45 4.81 -0.04
C HIS A 68 8.02 4.73 0.51
N TRP A 69 7.89 4.61 1.83
CA TRP A 69 6.62 4.45 2.50
C TRP A 69 6.30 5.67 3.35
N ARG A 70 5.02 5.96 3.49
CA ARG A 70 4.52 6.90 4.49
C ARG A 70 3.59 6.15 5.43
N SER A 71 3.72 6.42 6.72
CA SER A 71 2.68 6.05 7.68
C SER A 71 1.38 6.72 7.24
N TYR A 72 0.32 5.96 7.13
CA TYR A 72 -0.98 6.53 6.85
C TYR A 72 -1.54 7.13 8.15
N PRO A 73 -1.95 8.41 8.16
CA PRO A 73 -2.56 8.98 9.35
C PRO A 73 -3.86 8.23 9.67
N HIS A 74 -4.01 7.85 10.94
CA HIS A 74 -5.23 7.28 11.49
C HIS A 74 -6.18 8.41 11.88
#